data_AF-A0A1M5BZE3-F1
#
_entry.id   AF-A0A1M5BZE3-F1
#
_cell.length_a   1.000
_cell.length_b   1.000
_cell.length_c   1.000
_cell.angle_alpha   90.00
_cell.angle_beta   90.00
_cell.angle_gamma   90.00
#
_symmetry.space_group_name_H-M   'P 1'
#
loop_
_entity.id
_entity.type
_entity.pdbx_description
1 polymer ?
#
loop_
_entity_poly.entity_id
_entity_poly.type
_entity_poly.pdbx_seq_one_letter_code
_entity_poly.pdbx_strand_id
1 'polypeptide(L)'
;MKVLSFLQPWASLTVMGLKKLETRSWSTKHRGDLLIHASMGQSGALLAPEPPFSKYITDFSKLPFGAIIGKVQLTDVIKVESLHMSDAVINQLTMEERAFGDYSNGRYVWVLEEPSLFSNPIYMKGTLGLWNYELEI
;
A
#
# COMPACT_ATOMS: atom_id res chain seq x y z
N MET A 1 -6.57 -3.59 15.88
CA MET A 1 -6.74 -3.00 14.53
C MET A 1 -6.18 -3.94 13.47
N LYS A 2 -6.72 -3.90 12.24
CA LYS A 2 -6.14 -4.66 11.11
C LYS A 2 -4.88 -4.00 10.60
N VAL A 3 -3.91 -4.81 10.19
CA VAL A 3 -2.64 -4.37 9.62
C VAL A 3 -2.34 -5.15 8.34
N LEU A 4 -1.80 -4.45 7.35
CA LEU A 4 -1.28 -5.05 6.13
C LEU A 4 0.18 -4.66 5.93
N SER A 5 1.01 -5.66 5.62
CA SER A 5 2.44 -5.47 5.38
C SER A 5 2.72 -5.19 3.89
N PHE A 6 3.55 -4.19 3.63
CA PHE A 6 3.98 -3.75 2.30
C PHE A 6 5.50 -3.80 2.22
N LEU A 7 6.04 -4.05 1.03
CA LEU A 7 7.45 -3.75 0.76
C LEU A 7 7.62 -2.24 0.64
N GLN A 8 8.81 -1.73 0.95
CA GLN A 8 9.18 -0.39 0.50
C GLN A 8 9.50 -0.43 -1.00
N PRO A 9 9.19 0.63 -1.76
CA PRO A 9 8.69 1.95 -1.30
C PRO A 9 7.16 2.04 -1.16
N TRP A 10 6.40 1.00 -1.51
CA TRP A 10 4.93 1.05 -1.54
C TRP A 10 4.29 1.33 -0.17
N ALA A 11 4.92 0.91 0.92
CA ALA A 11 4.45 1.26 2.27
C ALA A 11 4.42 2.79 2.44
N SER A 12 5.53 3.46 2.16
CA SER A 12 5.64 4.92 2.24
C SER A 12 4.72 5.63 1.26
N LEU A 13 4.66 5.18 0.00
CA LEU A 13 3.77 5.78 -1.01
C LEU A 13 2.29 5.73 -0.59
N THR A 14 1.87 4.64 0.08
CA THR A 14 0.51 4.48 0.59
C THR A 14 0.20 5.51 1.68
N VAL A 15 1.03 5.60 2.73
CA VAL A 15 0.78 6.53 3.85
C VAL A 15 1.05 8.00 3.50
N MET A 16 1.75 8.28 2.40
CA MET A 16 1.87 9.60 1.80
C MET A 16 0.64 9.98 0.93
N GLY A 17 -0.28 9.03 0.69
CA GLY A 17 -1.46 9.26 -0.16
C GLY A 17 -1.19 9.27 -1.67
N LEU A 18 0.02 8.86 -2.07
CA LEU A 18 0.45 8.81 -3.47
C LEU A 18 0.02 7.53 -4.17
N LYS A 19 -0.08 6.43 -3.40
CA LYS A 19 -0.64 5.16 -3.85
C LYS A 19 -1.97 4.96 -3.15
N LYS A 20 -3.06 5.06 -3.92
CA LYS A 20 -4.43 4.92 -3.41
C LYS A 20 -5.04 3.56 -3.71
N LEU A 21 -4.47 2.83 -4.68
CA LEU A 21 -4.97 1.55 -5.14
C LEU A 21 -3.93 0.47 -4.86
N GLU A 22 -4.19 -0.36 -3.85
CA GLU A 22 -3.34 -1.49 -3.55
C GLU A 22 -3.79 -2.75 -4.29
N THR A 23 -2.87 -3.48 -4.92
CA THR A 23 -3.22 -4.63 -5.76
C THR A 23 -2.76 -5.95 -5.12
N ARG A 24 -3.67 -6.87 -4.85
CA ARG A 24 -3.37 -8.18 -4.22
C ARG A 24 -3.95 -9.34 -5.01
N SER A 25 -3.33 -10.51 -4.89
CA SER A 25 -3.84 -11.77 -5.45
C SER A 25 -5.01 -12.37 -4.66
N TRP A 26 -5.45 -11.71 -3.59
CA TRP A 26 -6.52 -12.17 -2.70
C TRP A 26 -7.38 -10.99 -2.23
N SER A 27 -8.61 -11.33 -1.83
CA SER A 27 -9.64 -10.38 -1.39
C SER A 27 -9.85 -10.44 0.13
N THR A 28 -10.44 -9.39 0.69
CA THR A 28 -10.87 -9.34 2.09
C THR A 28 -12.26 -8.74 2.23
N LYS A 29 -12.99 -9.19 3.26
CA LYS A 29 -14.26 -8.58 3.69
C LYS A 29 -14.06 -7.36 4.60
N HIS A 30 -12.82 -7.12 5.08
CA HIS A 30 -12.52 -5.98 5.94
C HIS A 30 -12.79 -4.66 5.22
N ARG A 31 -13.34 -3.70 5.97
CA ARG A 31 -13.50 -2.29 5.58
C ARG A 31 -13.27 -1.41 6.82
N GLY A 32 -12.77 -0.20 6.60
CA GLY A 32 -12.39 0.74 7.66
C GLY A 32 -10.89 0.73 7.93
N ASP A 33 -10.51 1.09 9.16
CA ASP A 33 -9.11 1.34 9.53
C ASP A 33 -8.18 0.17 9.19
N LEU A 34 -7.05 0.52 8.55
CA LEU A 34 -5.99 -0.38 8.17
C LEU A 34 -4.64 0.27 8.47
N LEU A 35 -3.89 -0.34 9.39
CA LEU A 35 -2.51 0.06 9.65
C LEU A 35 -1.59 -0.44 8.53
N ILE A 36 -0.62 0.37 8.16
CA ILE A 36 0.36 0.06 7.11
C ILE A 36 1.69 -0.27 7.77
N HIS A 37 2.12 -1.52 7.62
CA HIS A 37 3.42 -1.99 8.07
C HIS A 37 4.41 -2.01 6.90
N ALA A 38 5.57 -1.37 7.08
CA ALA A 38 6.71 -1.52 6.20
C ALA A 38 7.47 -2.80 6.57
N SER A 39 7.37 -3.81 5.72
CA SER A 39 8.07 -5.09 5.89
C SER A 39 9.59 -4.94 5.78
N MET A 40 10.34 -5.96 6.18
CA MET A 40 11.81 -5.96 6.14
C MET A 40 12.41 -6.23 4.74
N GLY A 41 11.59 -6.58 3.76
CA GLY A 41 12.07 -6.92 2.42
C GLY A 41 12.55 -5.69 1.65
N GLN A 42 13.70 -5.81 0.99
CA GLN A 42 14.35 -4.70 0.28
C GLN A 42 14.27 -4.81 -1.25
N SER A 43 13.47 -5.73 -1.79
CA SER A 43 13.39 -5.94 -3.25
C SER A 43 12.91 -4.70 -4.02
N GLY A 44 12.17 -3.78 -3.39
CA GLY A 44 11.80 -2.50 -4.02
C GLY A 44 12.93 -1.47 -4.11
N ALA A 45 14.11 -1.73 -3.52
CA ALA A 45 15.29 -0.87 -3.65
C ALA A 45 15.71 -0.69 -5.11
N LEU A 46 15.52 -1.73 -5.94
CA LEU A 46 15.84 -1.69 -7.38
C LEU A 46 14.92 -0.74 -8.16
N LEU A 47 13.70 -0.50 -7.67
CA LEU A 47 12.71 0.36 -8.34
C LEU A 47 12.75 1.80 -7.83
N ALA A 48 13.22 2.03 -6.60
CA ALA A 48 13.20 3.35 -5.98
C ALA A 48 13.93 4.46 -6.78
N PRO A 49 15.06 4.20 -7.47
CA PRO A 49 15.72 5.19 -8.32
C PRO A 49 14.98 5.50 -9.64
N GLU A 50 14.07 4.63 -10.06
CA GLU A 50 13.36 4.75 -11.33
C GLU A 50 12.12 5.65 -11.20
N PRO A 51 11.82 6.49 -12.21
CA PRO A 51 10.52 7.14 -12.27
C PRO A 51 9.37 6.10 -12.31
N PRO A 52 8.23 6.37 -11.65
CA PRO A 52 7.91 7.58 -10.90
C PRO A 52 8.32 7.52 -9.42
N PHE A 53 8.99 6.46 -8.95
CA PHE A 53 9.36 6.31 -7.54
C PHE A 53 10.36 7.38 -7.09
N SER A 54 11.39 7.68 -7.89
CA SER A 54 12.44 8.65 -7.54
C SER A 54 11.96 10.09 -7.37
N LYS A 55 10.76 10.42 -7.90
CA LYS A 55 10.09 11.70 -7.66
C LYS A 55 9.72 11.89 -6.18
N TYR A 56 9.43 10.81 -5.47
CA TYR A 56 8.92 10.83 -4.10
C TYR A 56 9.86 10.17 -3.09
N ILE A 57 10.68 9.23 -3.54
CA ILE A 57 11.63 8.47 -2.74
C ILE A 57 13.04 8.88 -3.15
N THR A 58 13.56 9.92 -2.51
CA THR A 58 14.89 10.48 -2.83
C THR A 58 16.03 9.68 -2.19
N ASP A 59 15.75 8.97 -1.09
CA ASP A 59 16.72 8.14 -0.39
C ASP A 59 16.02 6.91 0.23
N PHE A 60 16.11 5.78 -0.47
CA PHE A 60 15.50 4.52 -0.04
C PHE A 60 16.06 4.03 1.30
N SER A 61 17.34 4.34 1.61
CA SER A 61 18.01 3.87 2.83
C SER A 61 17.46 4.54 4.10
N LYS A 62 16.79 5.69 3.95
CA LYS A 62 16.16 6.42 5.05
C LYS A 62 14.71 5.98 5.33
N LEU A 63 14.13 5.12 4.50
CA LEU A 63 12.77 4.65 4.74
C LEU A 63 12.71 3.74 5.97
N PRO A 64 11.63 3.80 6.76
CA PRO A 64 11.43 2.87 7.87
C PRO A 64 11.15 1.46 7.34
N PHE A 65 11.73 0.45 8.01
CA PHE A 65 11.49 -0.98 7.80
C PHE A 65 11.17 -1.64 9.13
N GLY A 66 10.40 -2.73 9.09
CA GLY A 66 10.02 -3.48 10.28
C GLY A 66 9.16 -2.66 11.24
N ALA A 67 8.27 -1.82 10.73
CA ALA A 67 7.46 -0.93 11.56
C ALA A 67 6.08 -0.65 10.96
N ILE A 68 5.10 -0.39 11.82
CA ILE A 68 3.87 0.30 11.42
C ILE A 68 4.19 1.79 11.27
N ILE A 69 3.94 2.35 10.10
CA ILE A 69 4.38 3.70 9.74
C ILE A 69 3.21 4.67 9.55
N GLY A 70 1.99 4.16 9.53
CA GLY A 70 0.79 4.97 9.36
C GLY A 70 -0.46 4.14 9.25
N LYS A 71 -1.54 4.82 8.87
CA LYS A 71 -2.86 4.22 8.65
C LYS A 71 -3.52 4.79 7.41
N VAL A 72 -4.47 4.01 6.88
CA VAL A 72 -5.42 4.39 5.83
C VAL A 72 -6.78 3.81 6.20
N GLN A 73 -7.83 4.17 5.45
CA GLN A 73 -9.10 3.48 5.43
C GLN A 73 -9.21 2.61 4.18
N LEU A 74 -9.54 1.32 4.36
CA LEU A 74 -9.91 0.43 3.26
C LEU A 74 -11.40 0.60 2.98
N THR A 75 -11.76 1.32 1.93
CA THR A 75 -13.16 1.65 1.60
C THR A 75 -13.79 0.66 0.63
N ASP A 76 -13.00 0.10 -0.29
CA ASP A 76 -13.47 -0.96 -1.19
C ASP A 76 -12.41 -1.99 -1.60
N VAL A 77 -12.87 -3.14 -2.10
CA VAL A 77 -12.07 -4.22 -2.68
C VAL A 77 -12.77 -4.73 -3.92
N ILE A 78 -12.22 -4.42 -5.09
CA ILE A 78 -12.82 -4.66 -6.39
C ILE A 78 -11.98 -5.68 -7.14
N LYS A 79 -12.61 -6.67 -7.78
CA LYS A 79 -11.90 -7.62 -8.63
C LYS A 79 -11.42 -6.89 -9.90
N VAL A 80 -10.18 -7.09 -10.32
CA VAL A 80 -9.60 -6.41 -11.50
C VAL A 80 -10.45 -6.66 -12.75
N GLU A 81 -10.94 -7.88 -12.96
CA GLU A 81 -11.83 -8.20 -14.08
C GLU A 81 -13.17 -7.48 -13.94
N SER A 82 -13.69 -7.29 -12.73
CA SER A 82 -14.91 -6.48 -12.53
C SER A 82 -14.71 -5.01 -12.89
N LEU A 83 -13.46 -4.56 -13.06
CA LEU A 83 -13.14 -3.26 -13.68
C LEU A 83 -13.35 -3.24 -15.21
N HIS A 84 -14.02 -4.26 -15.80
CA HIS A 84 -14.60 -4.18 -17.16
C HIS A 84 -15.52 -2.93 -17.36
N MET A 85 -15.79 -2.17 -16.29
CA MET A 85 -16.21 -0.76 -16.31
C MET A 85 -15.22 0.04 -15.44
N SER A 86 -14.38 0.92 -15.94
CA SER A 86 -14.31 1.54 -17.26
C SER A 86 -12.83 1.71 -17.61
N ASP A 87 -12.52 1.65 -18.90
CA ASP A 87 -11.35 2.34 -19.44
C ASP A 87 -11.20 3.71 -18.78
N ALA A 88 -12.27 4.42 -18.44
CA ALA A 88 -12.20 5.67 -17.71
C ALA A 88 -11.60 5.59 -16.28
N VAL A 89 -11.80 4.56 -15.45
CA VAL A 89 -11.18 4.49 -14.10
C VAL A 89 -9.70 4.17 -14.21
N ILE A 90 -9.34 3.16 -15.01
CA ILE A 90 -7.93 2.80 -15.25
C ILE A 90 -7.22 3.90 -16.06
N ASN A 91 -7.88 4.57 -17.01
CA ASN A 91 -7.37 5.73 -17.78
C ASN A 91 -7.39 7.05 -17.01
N GLN A 92 -8.17 7.15 -15.93
CA GLN A 92 -8.05 8.24 -14.96
C GLN A 92 -6.93 8.00 -13.95
N LEU A 93 -6.43 6.75 -13.83
CA LEU A 93 -5.23 6.53 -13.05
C LEU A 93 -4.11 7.34 -13.65
N THR A 94 -3.45 8.08 -12.78
CA THR A 94 -2.20 8.71 -13.13
C THR A 94 -1.20 7.65 -13.57
N MET A 95 -0.21 8.07 -14.37
CA MET A 95 0.89 7.18 -14.76
C MET A 95 1.57 6.57 -13.51
N GLU A 96 1.62 7.34 -12.42
CA GLU A 96 2.12 6.89 -11.13
C GLU A 96 1.29 5.75 -10.52
N GLU A 97 -0.04 5.89 -10.42
CA GLU A 97 -0.87 4.86 -9.80
C GLU A 97 -0.86 3.55 -10.60
N ARG A 98 -0.71 3.65 -11.94
CA ARG A 98 -0.47 2.48 -12.80
C ARG A 98 0.88 1.83 -12.51
N ALA A 99 1.94 2.62 -12.38
CA ALA A 99 3.29 2.11 -12.09
C ALA A 99 3.42 1.49 -10.70
N PHE A 100 2.57 1.88 -9.75
CA PHE A 100 2.62 1.38 -8.38
C PHE A 100 1.89 0.06 -8.14
N GLY A 101 1.20 -0.52 -9.14
CA GLY A 101 0.36 -1.71 -8.95
C GLY A 101 0.45 -2.71 -10.09
N ASP A 102 0.00 -3.94 -9.80
CA ASP A 102 -0.19 -5.00 -10.77
C ASP A 102 -1.70 -5.20 -10.97
N TYR A 103 -2.20 -4.76 -12.12
CA TYR A 103 -3.61 -4.81 -12.51
C TYR A 103 -3.87 -5.96 -13.51
N SER A 104 -3.10 -7.04 -13.44
CA SER A 104 -3.38 -8.26 -14.21
C SER A 104 -4.65 -8.96 -13.72
N ASN A 105 -5.30 -9.70 -14.63
CA ASN A 105 -6.50 -10.49 -14.32
C ASN A 105 -6.24 -11.48 -13.17
N GLY A 106 -7.24 -11.68 -12.32
CA GLY A 106 -7.17 -12.57 -11.16
C GLY A 106 -6.75 -11.84 -9.87
N ARG A 107 -6.48 -10.54 -9.93
CA ARG A 107 -6.12 -9.71 -8.78
C ARG A 107 -7.31 -8.88 -8.29
N TYR A 108 -7.12 -8.25 -7.15
CA TYR A 108 -8.06 -7.34 -6.49
C TYR A 108 -7.40 -6.01 -6.23
N VAL A 109 -8.13 -4.93 -6.50
CA VAL A 109 -7.79 -3.56 -6.14
C VAL A 109 -8.43 -3.22 -4.81
N TRP A 110 -7.63 -2.82 -3.84
CA TRP A 110 -8.01 -2.34 -2.53
C TRP A 110 -7.95 -0.82 -2.57
N VAL A 111 -9.10 -0.16 -2.39
CA VAL A 111 -9.23 1.31 -2.42
C VAL A 111 -8.88 1.86 -1.04
N LEU A 112 -7.84 2.70 -0.99
CA LEU A 112 -7.26 3.25 0.22
C LEU A 112 -7.47 4.76 0.27
N GLU A 113 -8.10 5.22 1.35
CA GLU A 113 -8.45 6.62 1.58
C GLU A 113 -7.90 7.11 2.92
N GLU A 114 -8.02 8.41 3.18
CA GLU A 114 -7.63 9.06 4.44
C GLU A 114 -6.23 8.65 4.95
N PRO A 115 -5.18 8.82 4.12
CA PRO A 115 -3.82 8.45 4.49
C PRO A 115 -3.31 9.33 5.64
N SER A 116 -2.72 8.67 6.64
CA SER A 116 -2.15 9.32 7.80
C SER A 116 -0.81 8.69 8.13
N LEU A 117 0.26 9.45 7.89
CA LEU A 117 1.63 9.11 8.30
C LEU A 117 1.79 9.35 9.81
N PHE A 118 2.38 8.41 10.52
CA PHE A 118 2.71 8.58 11.93
C PHE A 118 4.00 9.38 12.10
N SER A 119 4.03 10.25 13.12
CA SER A 119 5.24 11.00 13.48
C SER A 119 6.37 10.08 13.94
N ASN A 120 6.03 8.98 14.60
CA ASN A 120 6.98 7.97 15.05
C ASN A 120 6.52 6.57 14.57
N PRO A 121 7.38 5.82 13.86
CA PRO A 121 7.10 4.43 13.51
C PRO A 121 6.98 3.55 14.76
N ILE A 122 6.06 2.58 14.72
CA ILE A 122 5.92 1.56 15.76
C ILE A 122 6.67 0.30 15.30
N TYR A 123 7.89 0.11 15.80
CA TYR A 123 8.76 -0.98 15.38
C TYR A 123 8.27 -2.34 15.88
N MET A 124 8.06 -3.27 14.95
CA MET A 124 7.62 -4.63 15.25
C MET A 124 7.76 -5.56 14.04
N LYS A 125 7.83 -6.87 14.32
CA LYS A 125 7.82 -7.90 13.29
C LYS A 125 6.44 -7.94 12.61
N GLY A 126 6.44 -7.79 11.28
CA GLY A 126 5.23 -7.96 10.46
C GLY A 126 4.90 -9.43 10.20
N THR A 127 3.69 -9.68 9.72
CA THR A 127 3.26 -11.01 9.27
C THR A 127 2.64 -10.96 7.88
N LEU A 128 2.47 -12.14 7.26
CA LEU A 128 1.82 -12.28 5.96
C LEU A 128 0.29 -12.18 6.09
N GLY A 129 -0.35 -11.70 5.04
CA GLY A 129 -1.81 -11.53 5.01
C GLY A 129 -2.28 -10.34 5.84
N LEU A 130 -3.58 -10.33 6.16
CA LEU A 130 -4.19 -9.32 7.03
C LEU A 130 -4.11 -9.79 8.48
N TRP A 131 -3.39 -9.07 9.33
CA TRP A 131 -3.15 -9.47 10.71
C TRP A 131 -3.70 -8.45 11.72
N ASN A 132 -3.73 -8.83 12.99
CA ASN A 132 -4.24 -7.99 14.07
C ASN A 132 -3.07 -7.39 14.85
N TYR A 133 -3.12 -6.08 15.07
CA TYR A 133 -2.32 -5.40 16.08
C TYR A 133 -3.24 -5.00 17.23
N GLU A 134 -2.94 -5.51 18.43
CA GLU A 134 -3.62 -5.10 19.65
C GLU A 134 -2.94 -3.83 20.15
N LEU A 135 -3.72 -2.76 20.27
CA LEU A 135 -3.26 -1.58 20.97
C LEU A 135 -3.19 -2.00 22.45
N GLU A 136 -2.01 -1.95 23.05
CA GLU A 136 -1.92 -1.93 24.51
C GLU A 136 -2.62 -0.63 24.95
N ILE A 137 -3.78 -0.79 25.59
CA ILE A 137 -4.57 0.30 26.16
C ILE A 137 -4.06 0.56 27.58
#